data_AF-A0A3M0XF64-F1
#
_entry.id   AF-A0A3M0XF64-F1
#
_cell.length_a   1.000
_cell.length_b   1.000
_cell.length_c   1.000
_cell.angle_alpha   90.00
_cell.angle_beta   90.00
_cell.angle_gamma   90.00
#
_symmetry.space_group_name_H-M   'P 1'
#
loop_
_entity.id
_entity.type
_entity.pdbx_description
1 polymer ?
#
loop_
_entity_poly.entity_id
_entity_poly.type
_entity_poly.pdbx_seq_one_letter_code
_entity_poly.pdbx_strand_id
1 'polypeptide(L)'
;MANSRKSQPSRISGKACGRLRSIYGGKATLLSPVFTKEVEMLYLCNAFSINMLPEHKPVNVHFIPLTLDEARRALEHGEFVNAIGHVDTAHVVGNMLGIPLEANRVSIAVHPGDRLIVAQYSGPRLPEGATELPEDAEIRFWLVYMEDER
;
A
#
# COMPACT_ATOMS: atom_id res chain seq x y z
N MET A 1 -7.22 38.23 10.42
CA MET A 1 -8.15 37.24 9.85
C MET A 1 -7.65 36.86 8.46
N ALA A 2 -6.93 35.75 8.32
CA ALA A 2 -6.46 35.24 7.04
C ALA A 2 -6.96 33.81 6.88
N ASN A 3 -7.78 33.62 5.86
CA ASN A 3 -8.56 32.42 5.61
C ASN A 3 -7.67 31.40 4.87
N SER A 4 -7.18 30.36 5.56
CA SER A 4 -6.39 29.29 4.92
C SER A 4 -7.33 28.34 4.17
N ARG A 5 -7.27 28.37 2.84
CA ARG A 5 -7.95 27.39 1.99
C ARG A 5 -7.37 26.01 2.28
N LYS A 6 -8.19 25.11 2.84
CA LYS A 6 -7.88 23.69 2.95
C LYS A 6 -7.77 23.11 1.53
N SER A 7 -6.58 22.66 1.16
CA SER A 7 -6.36 21.86 -0.04
C SER A 7 -7.04 20.50 0.14
N GLN A 8 -8.14 20.26 -0.58
CA GLN A 8 -8.74 18.94 -0.67
C GLN A 8 -7.77 17.98 -1.38
N PRO A 9 -7.63 16.71 -0.93
CA PRO A 9 -6.84 15.73 -1.65
C PRO A 9 -7.49 15.45 -3.02
N SER A 10 -6.71 15.64 -4.08
CA SER A 10 -7.15 15.46 -5.47
C SER A 10 -7.27 13.98 -5.81
N ARG A 11 -8.44 13.57 -6.32
CA ARG A 11 -8.69 12.26 -6.90
C ARG A 11 -7.78 12.10 -8.13
N ILE A 12 -6.81 11.19 -8.08
CA ILE A 12 -6.06 10.78 -9.28
C ILE A 12 -7.00 9.88 -10.07
N SER A 13 -7.54 10.36 -11.19
CA SER A 13 -8.40 9.55 -12.06
C SER A 13 -7.56 8.53 -12.83
N GLY A 14 -7.43 7.32 -12.31
CA GLY A 14 -7.01 6.16 -13.09
C GLY A 14 -8.08 5.84 -14.14
N LYS A 15 -7.68 5.71 -15.40
CA LYS A 15 -8.59 5.28 -16.48
C LYS A 15 -8.93 3.80 -16.26
N ALA A 16 -10.22 3.47 -16.28
CA ALA A 16 -10.71 2.11 -16.25
C ALA A 16 -10.07 1.25 -17.35
N CYS A 17 -9.45 0.13 -16.98
CA CYS A 17 -8.89 -0.85 -17.92
C CYS A 17 -9.53 -2.22 -17.67
N GLY A 18 -10.00 -2.85 -18.75
CA GLY A 18 -10.98 -3.92 -18.74
C GLY A 18 -10.44 -5.30 -18.31
N ARG A 19 -11.30 -6.00 -17.56
CA ARG A 19 -11.49 -7.46 -17.54
C ARG A 19 -10.22 -8.31 -17.35
N LEU A 20 -9.73 -8.40 -16.12
CA LEU A 20 -8.73 -9.40 -15.72
C LEU A 20 -9.39 -10.76 -15.44
N ARG A 21 -8.97 -11.79 -16.18
CA ARG A 21 -9.39 -13.19 -15.97
C ARG A 21 -8.68 -13.78 -14.75
N SER A 22 -9.42 -14.61 -14.02
CA SER A 22 -9.02 -15.34 -12.80
C SER A 22 -7.56 -15.84 -12.83
N ILE A 23 -6.75 -15.26 -11.95
CA ILE A 23 -5.30 -15.50 -11.81
C ILE A 23 -4.96 -16.72 -10.93
N TYR A 24 -5.95 -17.47 -10.43
CA TYR A 24 -5.71 -18.53 -9.44
C TYR A 24 -5.90 -19.92 -10.04
N GLY A 25 -4.80 -20.44 -10.62
CA GLY A 25 -4.63 -21.84 -10.92
C GLY A 25 -4.54 -22.69 -9.64
N GLY A 26 -5.63 -23.39 -9.33
CA GLY A 26 -5.64 -24.69 -8.65
C GLY A 26 -4.69 -24.91 -7.46
N LYS A 27 -4.87 -24.18 -6.36
CA LYS A 27 -4.73 -24.66 -4.97
C LYS A 27 -5.27 -23.56 -4.05
N ALA A 28 -6.25 -23.87 -3.21
CA ALA A 28 -6.86 -22.94 -2.27
C ALA A 28 -5.83 -22.54 -1.20
N THR A 29 -5.11 -21.45 -1.44
CA THR A 29 -4.24 -20.78 -0.45
C THR A 29 -5.06 -19.69 0.25
N LEU A 30 -4.82 -19.46 1.54
CA LEU A 30 -5.49 -18.52 2.46
C LEU A 30 -5.70 -17.07 1.95
N LEU A 31 -5.17 -16.72 0.78
CA LEU A 31 -5.35 -15.45 0.08
C LEU A 31 -6.67 -15.39 -0.72
N SER A 32 -7.37 -16.51 -0.89
CA SER A 32 -8.55 -16.63 -1.75
C SER A 32 -9.81 -15.86 -1.34
N PRO A 33 -9.99 -15.34 -0.12
CA PRO A 33 -11.10 -14.40 0.16
C PRO A 33 -10.66 -12.93 0.08
N VAL A 34 -9.36 -12.66 0.13
CA VAL A 34 -8.82 -11.33 0.41
C VAL A 34 -8.56 -10.55 -0.88
N PHE A 35 -8.19 -11.26 -1.94
CA PHE A 35 -7.94 -10.73 -3.28
C PHE A 35 -9.05 -11.07 -4.31
N THR A 36 -10.22 -11.55 -3.86
CA THR A 36 -11.28 -12.06 -4.75
C THR A 36 -12.49 -11.14 -4.92
N LYS A 37 -12.51 -9.98 -4.28
CA LYS A 37 -13.41 -8.87 -4.62
C LYS A 37 -12.59 -7.88 -5.45
N GLU A 38 -13.12 -7.40 -6.57
CA GLU A 38 -12.47 -6.45 -7.47
C GLU A 38 -11.79 -5.35 -6.64
N VAL A 39 -10.45 -5.38 -6.59
CA VAL A 39 -9.67 -4.34 -5.91
C VAL A 39 -9.79 -3.10 -6.78
N GLU A 40 -10.43 -2.05 -6.25
CA GLU A 40 -10.60 -0.82 -7.02
C GLU A 40 -9.24 -0.13 -7.20
N MET A 41 -8.48 0.02 -6.11
CA MET A 41 -7.12 0.54 -6.13
C MET A 41 -6.18 -0.26 -5.20
N LEU A 42 -4.96 -0.51 -5.67
CA LEU A 42 -3.87 -1.06 -4.87
C LEU A 42 -2.82 0.04 -4.62
N TYR A 43 -2.47 0.26 -3.36
CA TYR A 43 -1.42 1.20 -2.97
C TYR A 43 -0.23 0.46 -2.35
N LEU A 44 0.99 0.93 -2.63
CA LEU A 44 2.19 0.57 -1.88
C LEU A 44 2.63 1.78 -1.06
N CYS A 45 2.66 1.67 0.27
CA CYS A 45 3.08 2.77 1.14
C CYS A 45 4.00 2.30 2.26
N ASN A 46 4.69 3.23 2.89
CA ASN A 46 5.65 2.93 3.97
C ASN A 46 5.03 2.90 5.37
N ALA A 47 3.81 3.43 5.52
CA ALA A 47 3.11 3.47 6.79
C ALA A 47 1.60 3.62 6.55
N PHE A 48 0.81 3.14 7.50
CA PHE A 48 -0.61 3.46 7.59
C PHE A 48 -0.81 4.69 8.49
N SER A 49 -1.70 5.61 8.09
CA SER A 49 -2.02 6.81 8.87
C SER A 49 -3.53 6.97 9.01
N ILE A 50 -4.00 7.43 10.17
CA ILE A 50 -5.40 7.80 10.39
C ILE A 50 -5.85 8.87 9.38
N ASN A 51 -4.93 9.73 8.91
CA ASN A 51 -5.23 10.72 7.86
C ASN A 51 -5.62 10.11 6.51
N MET A 52 -5.41 8.79 6.33
CA MET A 52 -5.83 8.06 5.15
C MET A 52 -7.28 7.60 5.22
N LEU A 53 -7.91 7.64 6.40
CA LEU A 53 -9.29 7.20 6.58
C LEU A 53 -10.27 8.32 6.17
N PRO A 54 -11.44 7.95 5.62
CA PRO A 54 -12.48 8.92 5.30
C PRO A 54 -13.05 9.56 6.58
N GLU A 55 -13.74 10.68 6.41
CA GLU A 55 -14.20 11.59 7.48
C GLU A 55 -14.78 10.88 8.73
N HIS A 56 -14.55 11.51 9.89
CA HIS A 56 -14.95 11.24 11.29
C HIS A 56 -16.09 10.24 11.61
N LYS A 57 -16.10 9.07 10.99
CA LYS A 57 -16.98 7.95 11.27
C LYS A 57 -16.15 6.79 11.80
N PRO A 58 -16.71 5.96 12.68
CA PRO A 58 -16.10 4.68 13.02
C PRO A 58 -15.90 3.85 11.74
N VAL A 59 -14.73 3.24 11.61
CA VAL A 59 -14.41 2.32 10.50
C VAL A 59 -13.66 1.13 11.06
N ASN A 60 -13.93 -0.05 10.49
CA ASN A 60 -13.14 -1.24 10.78
C ASN A 60 -12.03 -1.38 9.74
N VAL A 61 -10.80 -1.53 10.22
CA VAL A 61 -9.62 -1.71 9.37
C VAL A 61 -8.96 -3.02 9.74
N HIS A 62 -8.71 -3.85 8.74
CA HIS A 62 -8.01 -5.11 8.90
C HIS A 62 -6.53 -4.94 8.55
N PHE A 63 -5.67 -5.49 9.39
CA PHE A 63 -4.23 -5.56 9.17
C PHE A 63 -3.84 -7.04 9.14
N ILE A 64 -3.39 -7.51 7.98
CA ILE A 64 -2.99 -8.90 7.77
C ILE A 64 -1.50 -8.92 7.47
N PRO A 65 -0.66 -9.62 8.24
CA PRO A 65 0.76 -9.72 7.93
C PRO A 65 0.97 -10.46 6.62
N LEU A 66 1.94 -10.01 5.83
CA LEU A 66 2.35 -10.65 4.59
C LEU A 66 3.82 -11.05 4.67
N THR A 67 4.13 -12.19 4.05
CA THR A 67 5.52 -12.52 3.68
C THR A 67 5.98 -11.65 2.51
N LEU A 68 7.30 -11.52 2.33
CA LEU A 68 7.88 -10.80 1.18
C LEU A 68 7.39 -11.37 -0.16
N ASP A 69 7.27 -12.69 -0.27
CA ASP A 69 6.80 -13.34 -1.51
C ASP A 69 5.31 -13.09 -1.78
N GLU A 70 4.48 -12.97 -0.75
CA GLU A 70 3.07 -12.57 -0.91
C GLU A 70 2.95 -11.12 -1.35
N ALA A 71 3.73 -10.21 -0.74
CA ALA A 71 3.76 -8.81 -1.15
C ALA A 71 4.25 -8.67 -2.60
N ARG A 72 5.30 -9.40 -3.00
CA ARG A 72 5.81 -9.41 -4.37
C ARG A 72 4.74 -9.88 -5.35
N ARG A 73 4.11 -11.03 -5.10
CA ARG A 73 3.05 -11.57 -5.97
C ARG A 73 1.85 -10.64 -6.10
N ALA A 74 1.49 -9.92 -5.03
CA ALA A 74 0.40 -8.94 -5.08
C ALA A 74 0.71 -7.75 -5.99
N LEU A 75 1.99 -7.36 -6.12
CA LEU A 75 2.44 -6.21 -6.89
C LEU A 75 2.92 -6.57 -8.31
N GLU A 76 3.32 -7.81 -8.56
CA GLU A 76 3.87 -8.28 -9.85
C GLU A 76 2.82 -8.30 -10.98
N HIS A 77 1.55 -8.53 -10.65
CA HIS A 77 0.47 -8.74 -11.62
C HIS A 77 -0.60 -7.65 -11.63
N GLY A 78 -0.48 -6.62 -10.78
CA GLY A 78 -1.48 -5.57 -10.62
C GLY A 78 -0.93 -4.17 -10.92
N GLU A 79 -1.77 -3.32 -11.50
CA GLU A 79 -1.51 -1.88 -11.45
C GLU A 79 -1.61 -1.42 -9.99
N PHE A 80 -0.60 -0.69 -9.51
CA PHE A 80 -0.60 -0.12 -8.17
C PHE A 80 -0.06 1.31 -8.17
N VAL A 81 -0.45 2.07 -7.15
CA VAL A 81 0.06 3.41 -6.89
C VAL A 81 1.15 3.32 -5.82
N ASN A 82 2.39 3.61 -6.19
CA ASN A 82 3.44 3.82 -5.20
C ASN A 82 3.20 5.14 -4.46
N ALA A 83 3.19 5.10 -3.14
CA ALA A 83 3.01 6.22 -2.22
C ALA A 83 4.07 6.24 -1.11
N ILE A 84 5.20 5.55 -1.31
CA ILE A 84 6.35 5.65 -0.42
C ILE A 84 6.97 7.03 -0.58
N GLY A 85 6.88 7.86 0.46
CA GLY A 85 7.30 9.27 0.39
C GLY A 85 8.78 9.54 0.61
N HIS A 86 9.57 8.54 1.01
CA HIS A 86 11.00 8.70 1.33
C HIS A 86 11.86 7.91 0.35
N VAL A 87 12.90 8.54 -0.21
CA VAL A 87 13.78 7.96 -1.24
C VAL A 87 14.46 6.69 -0.74
N ASP A 88 15.09 6.75 0.43
CA ASP A 88 15.81 5.59 1.00
C ASP A 88 14.87 4.41 1.24
N THR A 89 13.65 4.66 1.73
CA THR A 89 12.65 3.60 1.92
C THR A 89 12.19 3.03 0.58
N ALA A 90 12.01 3.86 -0.45
CA ALA A 90 11.63 3.40 -1.78
C ALA A 90 12.73 2.50 -2.38
N HIS A 91 14.00 2.86 -2.23
CA HIS A 91 15.12 2.05 -2.69
C HIS A 91 15.19 0.70 -1.98
N VAL A 92 15.17 0.71 -0.63
CA VAL A 92 15.24 -0.53 0.16
C VAL A 92 14.07 -1.45 -0.17
N VAL A 93 12.83 -0.92 -0.15
CA VAL A 93 11.63 -1.70 -0.45
C VAL A 93 11.63 -2.20 -1.89
N GLY A 94 12.04 -1.36 -2.84
CA GLY A 94 12.15 -1.71 -4.24
C GLY A 94 13.14 -2.85 -4.47
N ASN A 95 14.31 -2.80 -3.83
CA ASN A 95 15.31 -3.86 -3.86
C ASN A 95 14.78 -5.18 -3.29
N MET A 96 14.09 -5.14 -2.14
CA MET A 96 13.47 -6.33 -1.54
C MET A 96 12.41 -6.96 -2.45
N LEU A 97 11.56 -6.14 -3.05
CA LEU A 97 10.49 -6.59 -3.94
C LEU A 97 11.00 -6.99 -5.33
N GLY A 98 12.17 -6.50 -5.74
CA GLY A 98 12.68 -6.64 -7.11
C GLY A 98 11.96 -5.72 -8.10
N ILE A 99 11.43 -4.58 -7.63
CA ILE A 99 10.66 -3.61 -8.42
C ILE A 99 11.34 -2.24 -8.29
N PRO A 100 11.67 -1.54 -9.39
CA PRO A 100 12.20 -0.18 -9.30
C PRO A 100 11.12 0.77 -8.77
N LEU A 101 11.41 1.47 -7.67
CA LEU A 101 10.50 2.42 -7.03
C LEU A 101 11.17 3.79 -6.88
N GLU A 102 10.51 4.83 -7.38
CA GLU A 102 10.86 6.22 -7.09
C GLU A 102 9.98 6.75 -5.95
N ALA A 103 10.54 7.53 -5.03
CA ALA A 103 9.73 8.10 -3.95
C ALA A 103 8.61 8.98 -4.51
N ASN A 104 7.39 8.72 -4.03
CA ASN A 104 6.20 9.45 -4.43
C ASN A 104 5.42 9.89 -3.20
N ARG A 105 5.56 11.16 -2.83
CA ARG A 105 4.87 11.74 -1.68
C ARG A 105 3.48 12.21 -2.08
N VAL A 106 2.53 11.27 -2.05
CA VAL A 106 1.11 11.53 -2.30
C VAL A 106 0.27 11.29 -1.05
N SER A 107 -0.80 12.08 -0.90
CA SER A 107 -1.82 11.81 0.11
C SER A 107 -2.76 10.72 -0.40
N ILE A 108 -2.87 9.63 0.37
CA ILE A 108 -3.84 8.56 0.09
C ILE A 108 -5.10 8.82 0.90
N ALA A 109 -6.27 8.67 0.26
CA ALA A 109 -7.55 8.49 0.92
C ALA A 109 -8.04 7.08 0.58
N VAL A 110 -8.28 6.26 1.60
CA VAL A 110 -8.65 4.84 1.46
C VAL A 110 -10.17 4.72 1.46
N HIS A 111 -10.70 3.97 0.51
CA HIS A 111 -12.12 3.68 0.41
C HIS A 111 -12.39 2.16 0.56
N PRO A 112 -13.62 1.76 0.92
CA PRO A 112 -14.01 0.36 0.82
C PRO A 112 -13.74 -0.18 -0.58
N GLY A 113 -13.07 -1.33 -0.68
CA GLY A 113 -12.63 -1.90 -1.96
C GLY A 113 -11.16 -1.68 -2.27
N ASP A 114 -10.55 -0.62 -1.72
CA ASP A 114 -9.11 -0.38 -1.85
C ASP A 114 -8.30 -1.38 -1.02
N ARG A 115 -7.04 -1.56 -1.42
CA ARG A 115 -6.04 -2.37 -0.72
C ARG A 115 -4.74 -1.60 -0.59
N LEU A 116 -4.06 -1.75 0.55
CA LEU A 116 -2.75 -1.17 0.78
C LEU A 116 -1.78 -2.29 1.13
N ILE A 117 -0.66 -2.35 0.42
CA ILE A 117 0.54 -3.06 0.85
C ILE A 117 1.38 -2.04 1.63
N VAL A 118 1.48 -2.24 2.93
CA VAL A 118 2.26 -1.37 3.82
C VAL A 118 3.61 -2.03 4.09
N ALA A 119 4.69 -1.43 3.60
CA ALA A 119 6.06 -1.78 3.94
C ALA A 119 6.47 -1.02 5.21
N GLN A 120 6.08 -1.55 6.37
CA GLN A 120 6.32 -0.89 7.65
C GLN A 120 7.77 -1.09 8.06
N TYR A 121 8.53 -0.01 8.04
CA TYR A 121 9.88 0.05 8.59
C TYR A 121 9.83 0.13 10.13
N SER A 122 10.69 -0.64 10.79
CA SER A 122 10.97 -0.58 12.23
C SER A 122 12.48 -0.64 12.44
N GLY A 123 13.04 0.32 13.17
CA GLY A 123 14.49 0.38 13.40
C GLY A 123 14.98 1.81 13.66
N PRO A 124 16.30 2.02 13.75
CA PRO A 124 16.90 3.35 13.82
C PRO A 124 16.57 4.16 12.56
N ARG A 125 16.80 5.48 12.56
CA ARG A 125 16.62 6.27 11.33
C ARG A 125 17.53 5.72 10.23
N LEU A 126 16.97 5.46 9.04
CA LEU A 126 17.77 5.06 7.87
C LEU A 126 18.80 6.16 7.55
N PRO A 127 20.06 5.77 7.28
CA PRO A 127 21.06 6.73 6.80
C PRO A 127 20.67 7.22 5.40
N GLU A 128 21.09 8.43 5.06
CA GLU A 128 20.84 9.00 3.73
C GLU A 128 21.52 8.15 2.65
N GLY A 129 20.78 7.80 1.60
CA GLY A 129 21.26 6.96 0.50
C GLY A 129 21.24 5.46 0.80
N ALA A 130 20.57 5.00 1.87
CA ALA A 130 20.46 3.58 2.16
C ALA A 130 19.78 2.80 1.03
N THR A 131 20.43 1.74 0.57
CA THR A 131 19.89 0.78 -0.40
C THR A 131 19.57 -0.58 0.23
N GLU A 132 20.02 -0.79 1.46
CA GLU A 132 19.83 -2.00 2.26
C GLU A 132 19.41 -1.63 3.68
N LEU A 133 18.85 -2.61 4.42
CA LEU A 133 18.46 -2.42 5.81
C LEU A 133 19.70 -2.49 6.73
N PRO A 134 19.80 -1.59 7.73
CA PRO A 134 20.70 -1.78 8.87
C PRO A 134 20.45 -3.11 9.59
N GLU A 135 21.48 -3.63 10.29
CA GLU A 135 21.40 -4.91 11.02
C GLU A 135 20.27 -4.93 12.08
N ASP A 136 20.02 -3.78 12.72
CA ASP A 136 18.96 -3.60 13.74
C ASP A 136 17.64 -3.03 13.16
N ALA A 137 17.41 -3.20 11.85
CA ALA A 137 16.21 -2.72 11.17
C ALA A 137 15.48 -3.83 10.44
N GLU A 138 14.17 -3.73 10.38
CA GLU A 138 13.32 -4.66 9.65
C GLU A 138 12.24 -3.90 8.86
N ILE A 139 11.80 -4.53 7.76
CA ILE A 139 10.58 -4.14 7.06
C ILE A 139 9.60 -5.29 7.14
N ARG A 140 8.43 -5.03 7.71
CA ARG A 140 7.30 -5.97 7.74
C ARG A 140 6.25 -5.53 6.75
N PHE A 141 5.80 -6.46 5.92
CA PHE A 141 4.73 -6.21 4.96
C PHE A 141 3.38 -6.51 5.60
N TRP A 142 2.42 -5.65 5.32
CA TRP A 142 1.03 -5.82 5.74
C TRP A 142 0.11 -5.57 4.57
N LEU A 143 -0.94 -6.37 4.46
CA LEU A 143 -2.12 -6.01 3.71
C LEU A 143 -3.07 -5.27 4.65
N VAL A 144 -3.50 -4.08 4.22
CA VAL A 144 -4.45 -3.26 4.96
C VAL A 144 -5.65 -2.96 4.07
N TYR A 145 -6.84 -3.11 4.63
CA TYR A 145 -8.08 -2.77 3.95
C TYR A 145 -9.19 -2.40 4.94
N MET A 146 -10.12 -1.57 4.47
CA MET A 146 -11.33 -1.23 5.20
C MET A 146 -12.41 -2.29 5.00
N GLU A 147 -13.10 -2.64 6.07
CA GLU A 147 -14.34 -3.40 5.98
C GLU A 147 -15.42 -2.54 5.29
N ASP A 148 -16.26 -3.20 4.51
CA ASP A 148 -17.39 -2.59 3.82
C ASP A 148 -18.59 -2.56 4.79
N GLU A 149 -19.15 -1.38 5.07
CA GLU A 149 -20.40 -1.24 5.83
C GLU A 149 -21.55 -1.83 4.99
N ARG A 150 -21.77 -3.14 5.10
CA ARG A 150 -22.93 -3.81 4.48
C ARG A 150 -24.19 -3.65 5.34
#